data_AF-B1Y6A5-F1
#
_entry.id   AF-B1Y6A5-F1
#
_cell.length_a   1.000
_cell.length_b   1.000
_cell.length_c   1.000
_cell.angle_alpha   90.00
_cell.angle_beta   90.00
_cell.angle_gamma   90.00
#
_symmetry.space_group_name_H-M   'P 1'
#
loop_
_entity.id
_entity.type
_entity.pdbx_description
1 polymer ?
#
loop_
_entity_poly.entity_id
_entity_poly.type
_entity_poly.pdbx_seq_one_letter_code
_entity_poly.pdbx_strand_id
1 'polypeptide(L)'
;MKLSRREVLQGAASATTAALIAGGAALAGRPALARPAQALRPPGAIDEPQFLGACIRCGLCVRDCPPANLKLSAWGDGLARDVAIGTPYFVAREIPCEMCEDIPCVKACPTGALDPALTEITKAKMGVAVLIDQENCLNFLGLRCDVCYRVCPVIDQAITLENIHNPRSDRHAMLLPTVHAEACTGCGKCEKSCVLEQAAIKVLPVAIARGELGHHYRKGWESQNQTDVPHFNTPEVRR
;
A
#
# COMPACT_ATOMS: atom_id res chain seq x y z
N MET A 1 -35.24 18.94 -48.93
CA MET A 1 -34.26 17.88 -49.23
C MET A 1 -34.95 16.53 -49.01
N LYS A 2 -35.08 15.69 -50.05
CA LYS A 2 -35.67 14.34 -49.92
C LYS A 2 -34.53 13.35 -49.68
N LEU A 3 -34.31 12.98 -48.41
CA LEU A 3 -33.33 11.95 -48.05
C LEU A 3 -33.84 10.58 -48.50
N SER A 4 -32.99 9.85 -49.21
CA SER A 4 -33.25 8.47 -49.64
C SER A 4 -33.16 7.52 -48.45
N ARG A 5 -33.99 6.46 -48.42
CA ARG A 5 -33.92 5.41 -47.40
C ARG A 5 -32.51 4.82 -47.27
N ARG A 6 -31.75 4.76 -48.38
CA ARG A 6 -30.38 4.27 -48.41
C ARG A 6 -29.43 5.20 -47.65
N GLU A 7 -29.59 6.51 -47.79
CA GLU A 7 -28.77 7.52 -47.13
C GLU A 7 -29.02 7.53 -45.61
N VAL A 8 -30.28 7.32 -45.19
CA VAL A 8 -30.64 7.18 -43.77
C VAL A 8 -30.01 5.93 -43.16
N LEU A 9 -30.07 4.79 -43.85
CA LEU A 9 -29.48 3.53 -43.36
C LEU A 9 -27.95 3.60 -43.30
N GLN A 10 -27.31 4.22 -44.28
CA GLN A 10 -25.85 4.42 -44.29
C GLN A 10 -25.40 5.40 -43.21
N GLY A 11 -26.16 6.47 -42.96
CA GLY A 11 -25.91 7.41 -41.87
C GLY A 11 -26.08 6.79 -40.48
N ALA A 12 -27.08 5.93 -40.31
CA ALA A 12 -27.27 5.20 -39.05
C ALA A 12 -26.12 4.22 -38.79
N ALA A 13 -25.72 3.43 -39.80
CA ALA A 13 -24.64 2.46 -39.66
C ALA A 13 -23.28 3.12 -39.35
N SER A 14 -22.97 4.25 -39.99
CA SER A 14 -21.73 4.99 -39.73
C SER A 14 -21.74 5.65 -38.34
N ALA A 15 -22.87 6.19 -37.90
CA ALA A 15 -23.03 6.75 -36.55
C ALA A 15 -22.88 5.67 -35.47
N THR A 16 -23.48 4.49 -35.64
CA THR A 16 -23.32 3.38 -34.69
C THR A 16 -21.88 2.88 -34.64
N THR A 17 -21.23 2.76 -35.80
CA THR A 17 -19.83 2.33 -35.87
C THR A 17 -18.90 3.36 -35.21
N ALA A 18 -19.10 4.65 -35.48
CA ALA A 18 -18.35 5.72 -34.84
C ALA A 18 -18.58 5.76 -33.32
N ALA A 19 -19.81 5.55 -32.86
CA ALA A 19 -20.13 5.50 -31.44
C ALA A 19 -19.50 4.28 -30.74
N LEU A 20 -19.46 3.11 -31.40
CA LEU A 20 -18.80 1.92 -30.88
C LEU A 20 -17.28 2.06 -30.84
N ILE A 21 -16.68 2.66 -31.87
CA ILE A 21 -15.23 2.93 -31.89
C ILE A 21 -14.87 3.98 -30.85
N ALA A 22 -15.61 5.08 -30.76
CA ALA A 22 -15.38 6.13 -29.76
C ALA A 22 -15.62 5.61 -28.34
N GLY A 23 -16.67 4.81 -28.13
CA GLY A 23 -16.95 4.16 -26.85
C GLY A 23 -15.88 3.15 -26.47
N GLY A 24 -15.42 2.32 -27.42
CA GLY A 24 -14.34 1.36 -27.23
C GLY A 24 -13.00 2.04 -26.93
N ALA A 25 -12.66 3.11 -27.66
CA ALA A 25 -11.46 3.90 -27.41
C ALA A 25 -11.52 4.65 -26.07
N ALA A 26 -12.69 5.15 -25.65
CA ALA A 26 -12.88 5.77 -24.34
C ALA A 26 -12.74 4.76 -23.19
N LEU A 27 -13.15 3.50 -23.40
CA LEU A 27 -12.98 2.42 -22.42
C LEU A 27 -11.54 1.89 -22.37
N ALA A 28 -10.87 1.74 -23.52
CA ALA A 28 -9.48 1.29 -23.60
C ALA A 28 -8.48 2.38 -23.19
N GLY A 29 -8.83 3.65 -23.42
CA GLY A 29 -8.03 4.82 -23.07
C GLY A 29 -8.24 5.32 -21.66
N ARG A 30 -9.12 4.67 -20.86
CA ARG A 30 -9.13 4.91 -19.42
C ARG A 30 -7.84 4.35 -18.86
N PRO A 31 -6.93 5.21 -18.41
CA PRO A 31 -5.70 4.69 -17.86
C PRO A 31 -6.10 3.93 -16.59
N ALA A 32 -5.46 2.79 -16.33
CA ALA A 32 -5.57 2.07 -15.06
C ALA A 32 -4.88 2.90 -13.97
N LEU A 33 -5.33 4.14 -13.77
CA LEU A 33 -4.84 5.06 -12.77
C LEU A 33 -5.65 4.80 -11.52
N ALA A 34 -5.02 4.10 -10.57
CA ALA A 34 -4.49 4.81 -9.40
C ALA A 34 -4.24 3.95 -8.17
N ARG A 35 -4.53 2.65 -8.05
CA ARG A 35 -4.73 1.99 -6.74
C ARG A 35 -5.78 2.77 -5.91
N PRO A 36 -6.86 2.14 -5.44
CA PRO A 36 -7.42 2.67 -4.19
C PRO A 36 -6.30 2.67 -3.16
N ALA A 37 -6.09 3.80 -2.47
CA ALA A 37 -5.01 3.91 -1.50
C ALA A 37 -5.05 2.82 -0.40
N GLN A 38 -6.17 2.10 -0.28
CA GLN A 38 -6.50 1.18 0.80
C GLN A 38 -6.50 -0.31 0.40
N ALA A 39 -6.31 -0.67 -0.87
CA ALA A 39 -6.23 -2.08 -1.27
C ALA A 39 -4.78 -2.59 -1.17
N LEU A 40 -4.56 -3.52 -0.26
CA LEU A 40 -3.26 -4.12 0.02
C LEU A 40 -3.18 -5.52 -0.61
N ARG A 41 -1.98 -5.89 -1.05
CA ARG A 41 -1.73 -7.22 -1.62
C ARG A 41 -1.50 -8.25 -0.52
N PRO A 42 -1.81 -9.54 -0.75
CA PRO A 42 -1.50 -10.62 0.18
C PRO A 42 -0.01 -10.65 0.58
N PRO A 43 0.35 -11.30 1.71
CA PRO A 43 1.75 -11.49 2.05
C PRO A 43 2.47 -12.28 0.95
N GLY A 44 3.73 -11.93 0.71
CA GLY A 44 4.57 -12.55 -0.31
C GLY A 44 4.31 -12.06 -1.73
N ALA A 45 3.40 -11.10 -1.96
CA ALA A 45 3.24 -10.54 -3.30
C ALA A 45 4.55 -9.91 -3.80
N ILE A 46 5.00 -10.37 -4.97
CA ILE A 46 6.15 -9.78 -5.68
C ILE A 46 5.79 -8.39 -6.22
N ASP A 47 6.76 -7.72 -6.84
CA ASP A 47 6.56 -6.38 -7.40
C ASP A 47 5.33 -6.30 -8.32
N GLU A 48 4.56 -5.22 -8.19
CA GLU A 48 3.22 -5.11 -8.78
C GLU A 48 3.16 -5.50 -10.26
N PRO A 49 4.05 -5.03 -11.17
CA PRO A 49 3.98 -5.42 -12.57
C PRO A 49 4.20 -6.93 -12.79
N GLN A 50 5.12 -7.53 -12.02
CA GLN A 50 5.41 -8.97 -12.09
C GLN A 50 4.26 -9.77 -11.49
N PHE A 51 3.71 -9.31 -10.37
CA PHE A 51 2.54 -9.92 -9.72
C PHE A 51 1.35 -9.97 -10.69
N LEU A 52 1.07 -8.88 -11.39
CA LEU A 52 -0.04 -8.82 -12.37
C LEU A 52 0.18 -9.76 -13.56
N GLY A 53 1.43 -10.01 -13.96
CA GLY A 53 1.77 -10.96 -15.01
C GLY A 53 1.73 -12.43 -14.56
N ALA A 54 2.13 -12.71 -13.32
CA ALA A 54 2.19 -14.06 -12.76
C ALA A 54 0.85 -14.54 -12.19
N CYS A 55 -0.04 -13.63 -11.75
CA CYS A 55 -1.31 -13.97 -11.13
C CYS A 55 -2.33 -14.45 -12.18
N ILE A 56 -2.63 -15.76 -12.15
CA ILE A 56 -3.66 -16.38 -13.01
C ILE A 56 -5.09 -16.22 -12.48
N ARG A 57 -5.30 -15.43 -11.43
CA ARG A 57 -6.63 -15.11 -10.88
C ARG A 57 -7.43 -16.34 -10.42
N CYS A 58 -6.74 -17.37 -9.93
CA CYS A 58 -7.35 -18.65 -9.54
C CYS A 58 -8.11 -18.62 -8.20
N GLY A 59 -7.89 -17.61 -7.37
CA GLY A 59 -8.57 -17.47 -6.06
C GLY A 59 -8.14 -18.44 -4.96
N LEU A 60 -7.13 -19.29 -5.20
CA LEU A 60 -6.66 -20.27 -4.21
C LEU A 60 -6.17 -19.60 -2.92
N CYS A 61 -5.41 -18.51 -3.04
CA CYS A 61 -4.97 -17.71 -1.89
C CYS A 61 -6.12 -17.12 -1.08
N VAL A 62 -7.24 -16.76 -1.72
CA VAL A 62 -8.45 -16.23 -1.06
C VAL A 62 -9.16 -17.34 -0.28
N ARG A 63 -9.33 -18.51 -0.90
CA ARG A 63 -9.95 -19.68 -0.27
C ARG A 63 -9.15 -20.17 0.94
N ASP A 64 -7.83 -20.22 0.82
CA ASP A 64 -6.95 -20.81 1.83
C ASP A 64 -6.49 -19.79 2.88
N CYS A 65 -7.10 -18.59 2.90
CA CYS A 65 -6.84 -17.56 3.90
C CYS A 65 -7.72 -17.76 5.15
N PRO A 66 -7.16 -18.19 6.31
CA PRO A 66 -7.97 -18.47 7.50
C PRO A 66 -8.81 -17.29 8.02
N PRO A 67 -8.31 -16.03 8.08
CA PRO A 67 -9.14 -14.90 8.51
C PRO A 67 -10.12 -14.42 7.44
N ALA A 68 -10.14 -15.01 6.24
CA ALA A 68 -10.97 -14.61 5.11
C ALA A 68 -10.88 -13.10 4.79
N ASN A 69 -9.70 -12.50 4.96
CA ASN A 69 -9.49 -11.07 4.73
C ASN A 69 -9.26 -10.75 3.25
N LEU A 70 -8.76 -11.71 2.48
CA LEU A 70 -8.51 -11.56 1.05
C LEU A 70 -9.83 -11.65 0.26
N LYS A 71 -9.96 -10.81 -0.76
CA LYS A 71 -11.07 -10.80 -1.72
C LYS A 71 -10.50 -10.69 -3.12
N LEU A 72 -11.21 -11.23 -4.12
CA LEU A 72 -10.86 -10.98 -5.52
C LEU A 72 -11.52 -9.68 -5.96
N SER A 73 -10.76 -8.81 -6.62
CA SER A 73 -11.31 -7.58 -7.19
C SER A 73 -12.35 -7.91 -8.27
N ALA A 74 -13.56 -7.40 -8.10
CA ALA A 74 -14.62 -7.48 -9.09
C ALA A 74 -14.69 -6.18 -9.90
N TRP A 75 -15.28 -6.28 -11.09
CA TRP A 75 -15.57 -5.10 -11.88
C TRP A 75 -16.61 -4.23 -11.15
N GLY A 76 -16.25 -2.97 -10.89
CA GLY A 76 -17.16 -2.02 -10.25
C GLY A 76 -17.05 -1.97 -8.73
N ASP A 77 -16.15 -2.73 -8.11
CA ASP A 77 -15.82 -2.57 -6.69
C ASP A 77 -15.32 -1.14 -6.45
N GLY A 78 -16.18 -0.28 -5.86
CA GLY A 78 -15.93 1.16 -5.73
C GLY A 78 -14.62 1.52 -5.03
N LEU A 79 -14.21 0.70 -4.05
CA LEU A 79 -12.96 0.79 -3.30
C LEU A 79 -11.79 0.03 -3.95
N ALA A 80 -12.00 -0.65 -5.08
CA ALA A 80 -10.98 -1.42 -5.82
C ALA A 80 -10.99 -1.14 -7.32
N ARG A 81 -11.53 0.02 -7.73
CA ARG A 81 -11.70 0.41 -9.14
C ARG A 81 -10.41 0.35 -9.95
N ASP A 82 -9.28 0.53 -9.26
CA ASP A 82 -7.94 0.57 -9.86
C ASP A 82 -7.09 -0.65 -9.48
N VAL A 83 -7.67 -1.65 -8.81
CA VAL A 83 -7.06 -2.96 -8.62
C VAL A 83 -7.38 -3.80 -9.85
N ALA A 84 -6.37 -4.35 -10.51
CA ALA A 84 -6.57 -5.19 -11.68
C ALA A 84 -7.60 -6.29 -11.40
N ILE A 85 -8.63 -6.40 -12.23
CA ILE A 85 -9.78 -7.29 -12.02
C ILE A 85 -9.32 -8.74 -11.82
N GLY A 86 -9.94 -9.42 -10.86
CA GLY A 86 -9.70 -10.82 -10.49
C GLY A 86 -8.41 -11.05 -9.71
N THR A 87 -7.72 -9.99 -9.28
CA THR A 87 -6.51 -10.13 -8.45
C THR A 87 -6.85 -10.02 -6.96
N PRO A 88 -6.16 -10.77 -6.08
CA PRO A 88 -6.44 -10.75 -4.64
C PRO A 88 -5.97 -9.45 -3.99
N TYR A 89 -6.76 -8.94 -3.06
CA TYR A 89 -6.44 -7.80 -2.20
C TYR A 89 -7.16 -7.92 -0.85
N PHE A 90 -6.77 -7.10 0.13
CA PHE A 90 -7.53 -6.89 1.36
C PHE A 90 -7.57 -5.41 1.75
N VAL A 91 -8.51 -5.07 2.62
CA VAL A 91 -8.65 -3.72 3.20
C VAL A 91 -8.37 -3.81 4.70
N ALA A 92 -7.26 -3.20 5.13
CA ALA A 92 -6.77 -3.29 6.50
C ALA A 92 -7.82 -2.89 7.56
N ARG A 93 -8.61 -1.84 7.28
CA ARG A 93 -9.66 -1.34 8.18
C ARG A 93 -10.81 -2.33 8.38
N GLU A 94 -11.10 -3.19 7.40
CA GLU A 94 -12.16 -4.19 7.49
C GLU A 94 -11.68 -5.42 8.27
N ILE A 95 -10.76 -6.18 7.68
CA ILE A 95 -10.16 -7.38 8.27
C ILE A 95 -8.66 -7.32 7.95
N PRO A 96 -7.78 -7.14 8.95
CA PRO A 96 -6.34 -7.09 8.73
C PRO A 96 -5.78 -8.50 8.45
N CYS A 97 -4.51 -8.55 8.02
CA CYS A 97 -3.78 -9.80 7.97
C CYS A 97 -3.46 -10.26 9.41
N GLU A 98 -3.84 -11.49 9.72
CA GLU A 98 -3.58 -12.10 11.03
C GLU A 98 -2.16 -12.65 11.21
N MET A 99 -1.27 -12.44 10.23
CA MET A 99 0.13 -12.87 10.28
C MET A 99 0.28 -14.38 10.58
N CYS A 100 -0.48 -15.23 9.88
CA CYS A 100 -0.45 -16.68 10.07
C CYS A 100 0.97 -17.23 9.86
N GLU A 101 1.49 -17.99 10.83
CA GLU A 101 2.85 -18.56 10.81
C GLU A 101 3.11 -19.43 9.58
N ASP A 102 2.11 -20.24 9.19
CA ASP A 102 2.20 -21.15 8.06
C ASP A 102 2.00 -20.52 6.69
N ILE A 103 1.64 -19.23 6.63
CA ILE A 103 1.39 -18.45 5.40
C ILE A 103 0.64 -19.26 4.31
N PRO A 104 -0.54 -19.84 4.62
CA PRO A 104 -1.24 -20.76 3.72
C PRO A 104 -1.62 -20.13 2.38
N CYS A 105 -1.88 -18.83 2.35
CA CYS A 105 -2.16 -18.09 1.12
C CYS A 105 -0.99 -18.10 0.12
N VAL A 106 0.26 -18.05 0.59
CA VAL A 106 1.47 -18.16 -0.25
C VAL A 106 1.63 -19.60 -0.74
N LYS A 107 1.52 -20.59 0.16
CA LYS A 107 1.61 -22.02 -0.18
C LYS A 107 0.57 -22.45 -1.22
N ALA A 108 -0.60 -21.82 -1.21
CA ALA A 108 -1.67 -22.09 -2.16
C ALA A 108 -1.43 -21.48 -3.56
N CYS A 109 -0.45 -20.59 -3.73
CA CYS A 109 -0.18 -19.92 -5.00
C CYS A 109 0.61 -20.85 -5.96
N PRO A 110 0.04 -21.26 -7.10
CA PRO A 110 0.70 -22.22 -7.99
C PRO A 110 1.71 -21.57 -8.95
N THR A 111 1.67 -20.24 -9.13
CA THR A 111 2.43 -19.54 -10.18
C THR A 111 3.62 -18.74 -9.65
N GLY A 112 3.80 -18.65 -8.34
CA GLY A 112 4.82 -17.78 -7.74
C GLY A 112 4.47 -16.29 -7.79
N ALA A 113 3.20 -15.93 -8.06
CA ALA A 113 2.75 -14.54 -7.89
C ALA A 113 2.89 -14.09 -6.43
N LEU A 114 2.72 -15.03 -5.50
CA LEU A 114 3.18 -14.89 -4.12
C LEU A 114 4.47 -15.70 -3.98
N ASP A 115 5.54 -15.06 -3.53
CA ASP A 115 6.88 -15.61 -3.42
C ASP A 115 6.92 -16.78 -2.42
N PRO A 116 7.16 -18.03 -2.87
CA PRO A 116 7.25 -19.19 -1.99
C PRO A 116 8.49 -19.18 -1.09
N ALA A 117 9.49 -18.33 -1.38
CA ALA A 117 10.65 -18.14 -0.52
C ALA A 117 10.31 -17.40 0.79
N LEU A 118 9.15 -16.74 0.86
CA LEU A 118 8.64 -16.15 2.09
C LEU A 118 8.23 -17.25 3.07
N THR A 119 9.14 -17.58 3.99
CA THR A 119 8.94 -18.57 5.05
C THR A 119 8.61 -17.93 6.40
N GLU A 120 9.08 -16.71 6.64
CA GLU A 120 8.80 -15.94 7.86
C GLU A 120 7.85 -14.78 7.56
N ILE A 121 6.67 -14.80 8.18
CA ILE A 121 5.61 -13.82 7.91
C ILE A 121 6.01 -12.39 8.29
N THR A 122 6.94 -12.22 9.23
CA THR A 122 7.51 -10.93 9.64
C THR A 122 8.32 -10.24 8.54
N LYS A 123 8.75 -10.98 7.51
CA LYS A 123 9.46 -10.44 6.34
C LYS A 123 8.51 -9.98 5.22
N ALA A 124 7.21 -10.25 5.33
CA ALA A 124 6.24 -9.86 4.31
C ALA A 124 6.19 -8.33 4.13
N LYS A 125 5.97 -7.89 2.89
CA LYS A 125 5.83 -6.47 2.51
C LYS A 125 4.50 -6.23 1.80
N MET A 126 3.41 -6.22 2.56
CA MET A 126 2.06 -5.96 2.06
C MET A 126 1.78 -4.45 1.88
N GLY A 127 2.44 -3.62 2.67
CA GLY A 127 2.30 -2.17 2.70
C GLY A 127 3.10 -1.56 3.84
N VAL A 128 2.88 -0.27 4.12
CA VAL A 128 3.51 0.45 5.24
C VAL A 128 2.43 1.23 5.98
N ALA A 129 2.45 1.15 7.31
CA ALA A 129 1.58 1.98 8.15
C ALA A 129 2.11 3.42 8.17
N VAL A 130 1.23 4.39 7.96
CA VAL A 130 1.54 5.81 7.96
C VAL A 130 0.55 6.51 8.89
N LEU A 131 1.07 7.30 9.81
CA LEU A 131 0.25 8.21 10.61
C LEU A 131 -0.12 9.40 9.72
N ILE A 132 -1.27 9.30 9.06
CA ILE A 132 -1.73 10.29 8.07
C ILE A 132 -2.39 11.50 8.72
N ASP A 133 -2.91 11.36 9.94
CA ASP A 133 -3.66 12.39 10.63
C ASP A 133 -3.08 12.59 12.04
N GLN A 134 -2.10 13.49 12.13
CA GLN A 134 -1.49 13.88 13.39
C GLN A 134 -2.41 14.80 14.20
N GLU A 135 -3.35 15.51 13.57
CA GLU A 135 -4.22 16.47 14.25
C GLU A 135 -5.29 15.78 15.08
N ASN A 136 -5.82 14.64 14.61
CA ASN A 136 -6.83 13.86 15.33
C ASN A 136 -6.25 12.67 16.12
N CYS A 137 -4.97 12.35 15.97
CA CYS A 137 -4.35 11.29 16.75
C CYS A 137 -4.37 11.60 18.25
N LEU A 138 -4.94 10.71 19.06
CA LEU A 138 -5.08 10.92 20.51
C LEU A 138 -3.74 11.23 21.22
N ASN A 139 -2.64 10.62 20.78
CA ASN A 139 -1.32 10.89 21.36
C ASN A 139 -0.79 12.30 21.05
N PHE A 140 -1.08 12.84 19.86
CA PHE A 140 -0.75 14.22 19.49
C PHE A 140 -1.64 15.25 20.21
N LEU A 141 -2.84 14.83 20.61
CA LEU A 141 -3.70 15.60 21.51
C LEU A 141 -3.23 15.54 22.97
N GLY A 142 -2.26 14.68 23.30
CA GLY A 142 -1.70 14.52 24.66
C GLY A 142 -2.46 13.52 25.52
N LEU A 143 -3.38 12.74 24.94
CA LEU A 143 -4.04 11.61 25.61
C LEU A 143 -3.13 10.39 25.54
N ARG A 144 -3.25 9.49 26.51
CA ARG A 144 -2.47 8.24 26.53
C ARG A 144 -3.19 7.16 25.73
N CYS A 145 -2.76 6.92 24.49
CA CYS A 145 -3.21 5.82 23.65
C CYS A 145 -2.02 4.99 23.17
N ASP A 146 -2.02 3.69 23.37
CA ASP A 146 -0.95 2.79 22.91
C ASP A 146 -1.50 1.61 22.10
N VAL A 147 -2.74 1.73 21.61
CA VAL A 147 -3.46 0.64 20.94
C VAL A 147 -2.77 0.18 19.65
N CYS A 148 -2.38 1.12 18.77
CA CYS A 148 -1.70 0.77 17.52
C CYS A 148 -0.31 0.15 17.75
N TYR A 149 0.36 0.56 18.83
CA TYR A 149 1.65 0.03 19.25
C TYR A 149 1.51 -1.39 19.82
N ARG A 150 0.60 -1.60 20.79
CA ARG A 150 0.39 -2.91 21.44
C ARG A 150 -0.16 -3.99 20.52
N VAL A 151 -0.97 -3.63 19.52
CA VAL A 151 -1.53 -4.62 18.59
C VAL A 151 -0.53 -5.01 17.49
N CYS A 152 0.60 -4.31 17.38
CA CYS A 152 1.60 -4.59 16.35
C CYS A 152 2.29 -5.94 16.64
N PRO A 153 2.27 -6.90 15.70
CA PRO A 153 2.97 -8.18 15.87
C PRO A 153 4.50 -8.03 15.87
N VAL A 154 5.00 -6.91 15.35
CA VAL A 154 6.44 -6.59 15.25
C VAL A 154 6.73 -5.34 16.08
N ILE A 155 6.21 -5.30 17.30
CA ILE A 155 6.35 -4.20 18.26
C ILE A 155 7.83 -3.87 18.50
N ASP A 156 8.12 -2.61 18.81
CA ASP A 156 9.48 -2.04 19.01
C ASP A 156 10.40 -2.06 17.79
N GLN A 157 10.04 -2.77 16.72
CA GLN A 157 10.78 -2.75 15.45
C GLN A 157 9.98 -2.01 14.39
N ALA A 158 8.73 -2.40 14.13
CA ALA A 158 7.88 -1.76 13.13
C ALA A 158 7.22 -0.48 13.63
N ILE A 159 7.01 -0.35 14.94
CA ILE A 159 6.42 0.84 15.56
C ILE A 159 7.01 1.07 16.95
N THR A 160 7.39 2.31 17.24
CA THR A 160 7.85 2.77 18.55
C THR A 160 6.95 3.89 19.07
N LEU A 161 7.02 4.16 20.37
CA LEU A 161 6.38 5.32 21.00
C LEU A 161 7.48 6.30 21.42
N GLU A 162 7.65 7.36 20.64
CA GLU A 162 8.64 8.40 20.90
C GLU A 162 8.12 9.36 21.98
N ASN A 163 8.93 9.56 23.01
CA ASN A 163 8.58 10.43 24.12
C ASN A 163 8.97 11.88 23.81
N ILE A 164 7.97 12.77 23.72
CA ILE A 164 8.17 14.20 23.46
C ILE A 164 7.53 15.02 24.57
N HIS A 165 8.20 16.08 25.02
CA HIS A 165 7.64 17.02 25.98
C HIS A 165 6.37 17.69 25.42
N ASN A 166 5.29 17.74 26.20
CA ASN A 166 4.05 18.38 25.77
C ASN A 166 4.18 19.91 25.87
N PRO A 167 4.16 20.66 24.74
CA PRO A 167 4.30 22.12 24.78
C PRO A 167 3.13 22.82 25.47
N ARG A 168 2.00 22.15 25.66
CA ARG A 168 0.80 22.69 26.32
C ARG A 168 0.78 22.44 27.83
N SER A 169 1.60 21.52 28.34
CA SER A 169 1.66 21.23 29.76
C SER A 169 3.06 20.80 30.20
N ASP A 170 3.62 21.52 31.15
CA ASP A 170 4.99 21.34 31.64
C ASP A 170 5.23 20.05 32.48
N ARG A 171 4.25 19.13 32.51
CA ARG A 171 4.26 17.95 33.39
C ARG A 171 3.92 16.62 32.70
N HIS A 172 3.56 16.63 31.42
CA HIS A 172 3.19 15.39 30.71
C HIS A 172 4.01 15.21 29.44
N ALA A 173 4.42 13.98 29.19
CA ALA A 173 5.00 13.57 27.92
C ALA A 173 3.89 13.14 26.94
N MET A 174 4.06 13.46 25.67
CA MET A 174 3.32 12.87 24.56
C MET A 174 4.10 11.64 24.08
N LEU A 175 3.39 10.54 23.82
CA LEU A 175 3.95 9.29 23.32
C LEU A 175 3.59 9.14 21.84
N LEU A 176 4.38 9.73 20.96
CA LEU A 176 4.04 9.78 19.54
C LEU A 176 4.34 8.45 18.84
N PRO A 177 3.36 7.83 18.17
CA PRO A 177 3.60 6.58 17.45
C PRO A 177 4.42 6.84 16.19
N THR A 178 5.60 6.21 16.11
CA THR A 178 6.52 6.32 14.97
C THR A 178 6.64 4.97 14.29
N VAL A 179 6.28 4.92 13.00
CA VAL A 179 6.36 3.70 12.20
C VAL A 179 7.69 3.64 11.47
N HIS A 180 8.38 2.50 11.59
CA HIS A 180 9.62 2.21 10.88
C HIS A 180 9.32 1.33 9.67
N ALA A 181 9.36 1.92 8.49
CA ALA A 181 8.95 1.26 7.25
C ALA A 181 9.75 -0.01 6.92
N GLU A 182 11.01 -0.08 7.35
CA GLU A 182 11.88 -1.23 7.11
C GLU A 182 11.41 -2.49 7.84
N ALA A 183 10.87 -2.35 9.05
CA ALA A 183 10.34 -3.48 9.82
C ALA A 183 8.82 -3.63 9.65
N CYS A 184 8.10 -2.58 9.23
CA CYS A 184 6.67 -2.65 8.98
C CYS A 184 6.35 -3.66 7.87
N THR A 185 5.40 -4.58 8.14
CA THR A 185 4.93 -5.57 7.17
C THR A 185 3.70 -5.11 6.39
N GLY A 186 3.00 -4.10 6.90
CA GLY A 186 1.72 -3.65 6.35
C GLY A 186 0.55 -4.58 6.66
N CYS A 187 0.58 -5.34 7.76
CA CYS A 187 -0.50 -6.27 8.12
C CYS A 187 -1.86 -5.60 8.39
N GLY A 188 -1.92 -4.31 8.70
CA GLY A 188 -3.18 -3.58 8.89
C GLY A 188 -3.77 -3.61 10.30
N LYS A 189 -3.22 -4.41 11.24
CA LYS A 189 -3.75 -4.52 12.62
C LYS A 189 -3.83 -3.15 13.32
N CYS A 190 -2.83 -2.29 13.14
CA CYS A 190 -2.84 -0.93 13.71
C CYS A 190 -3.96 -0.04 13.18
N GLU A 191 -4.32 -0.15 11.90
CA GLU A 191 -5.42 0.61 11.28
C GLU A 191 -6.78 0.07 11.76
N LYS A 192 -6.94 -1.26 11.81
CA LYS A 192 -8.16 -1.90 12.32
C LYS A 192 -8.45 -1.50 13.77
N SER A 193 -7.42 -1.53 14.61
CA SER A 193 -7.55 -1.29 16.05
C SER A 193 -7.53 0.18 16.43
N CYS A 194 -7.30 1.10 15.49
CA CYS A 194 -7.42 2.53 15.78
C CYS A 194 -8.84 2.83 16.30
N VAL A 195 -8.92 3.38 17.50
CA VAL A 195 -10.18 3.64 18.24
C VAL A 195 -11.04 4.75 17.64
N LEU A 196 -10.47 5.55 16.74
CA LEU A 196 -11.20 6.59 16.01
C LEU A 196 -12.10 5.96 14.95
N GLU A 197 -13.24 6.58 14.64
CA GLU A 197 -14.13 6.12 13.56
C GLU A 197 -13.41 6.13 12.20
N GLN A 198 -12.70 7.22 11.91
CA GLN A 198 -11.74 7.33 10.83
C GLN A 198 -10.33 7.17 11.39
N ALA A 199 -9.62 6.12 10.97
CA ALA A 199 -8.31 5.80 11.52
C ALA A 199 -7.28 6.88 11.17
N ALA A 200 -6.59 7.40 12.19
CA ALA A 200 -5.49 8.35 12.03
C ALA A 200 -4.21 7.70 11.46
N ILE A 201 -4.06 6.39 11.67
CA ILE A 201 -3.01 5.56 11.08
C ILE A 201 -3.63 4.67 10.01
N LYS A 202 -3.10 4.71 8.79
CA LYS A 202 -3.55 3.90 7.66
C LYS A 202 -2.41 3.12 7.06
N VAL A 203 -2.70 1.93 6.54
CA VAL A 203 -1.72 1.14 5.81
C VAL A 203 -1.92 1.36 4.33
N LEU A 204 -0.84 1.81 3.69
CA LEU A 204 -0.84 2.15 2.27
C LEU A 204 0.17 1.26 1.53
N PRO A 205 -0.04 0.99 0.24
CA PRO A 205 0.97 0.37 -0.61
C PRO A 205 2.30 1.13 -0.54
N VAL A 206 3.43 0.40 -0.56
CA VAL A 206 4.78 0.97 -0.36
C VAL A 206 5.05 2.16 -1.27
N ALA A 207 4.69 2.05 -2.55
CA ALA A 207 4.91 3.10 -3.56
C ALA A 207 4.12 4.41 -3.29
N ILE A 208 3.09 4.36 -2.45
CA ILE A 208 2.31 5.53 -2.01
C ILE A 208 2.83 6.01 -0.65
N ALA A 209 3.15 5.08 0.25
CA ALA A 209 3.58 5.37 1.61
C ALA A 209 4.99 5.97 1.71
N ARG A 210 5.86 5.67 0.74
CA ARG A 210 7.29 5.97 0.79
C ARG A 210 7.72 6.77 -0.42
N GLY A 211 8.42 7.87 -0.16
CA GLY A 211 9.22 8.55 -1.17
C GLY A 211 10.53 7.80 -1.43
N GLU A 212 11.14 8.10 -2.57
CA GLU A 212 12.48 7.63 -2.92
C GLU A 212 13.48 8.79 -2.81
N LEU A 213 14.68 8.48 -2.33
CA LEU A 213 15.77 9.42 -2.31
C LEU A 213 16.31 9.58 -3.73
N GLY A 214 16.51 10.81 -4.20
CA GLY A 214 17.08 11.03 -5.53
C GLY A 214 18.41 10.28 -5.69
N HIS A 215 18.60 9.57 -6.80
CA HIS A 215 19.76 8.68 -7.02
C HIS A 215 21.13 9.39 -6.92
N HIS A 216 21.16 10.72 -6.99
CA HIS A 216 22.35 11.54 -6.83
C HIS A 216 22.72 11.84 -5.37
N TYR A 217 21.83 11.56 -4.41
CA TYR A 217 22.06 11.83 -3.00
C TYR A 217 22.41 10.52 -2.27
N ARG A 218 23.64 10.45 -1.77
CA ARG A 218 24.15 9.32 -0.99
C ARG A 218 24.16 9.70 0.49
N LYS A 219 23.62 8.84 1.34
CA LYS A 219 23.70 9.02 2.79
C LYS A 219 25.09 8.63 3.27
N GLY A 220 25.93 9.60 3.62
CA GLY A 220 27.32 9.35 4.01
C GLY A 220 27.52 8.51 5.28
N TRP A 221 26.48 8.32 6.10
CA TRP A 221 26.52 7.48 7.29
C TRP A 221 26.14 6.01 7.04
N GLU A 222 25.66 5.65 5.83
CA GLU A 222 25.41 4.25 5.48
C GLU A 222 26.73 3.58 5.04
N SER A 223 27.02 2.39 5.57
CA SER A 223 28.29 1.69 5.35
C SER A 223 28.63 1.46 3.87
N GLN A 224 27.62 1.19 3.03
CA GLN A 224 27.76 0.99 1.58
C GLN A 224 28.13 2.27 0.81
N ASN A 225 27.93 3.44 1.42
CA ASN A 225 28.21 4.75 0.84
C ASN A 225 29.51 5.38 1.36
N GLN A 226 30.22 4.71 2.26
CA GLN A 226 31.48 5.18 2.85
C GLN A 226 32.73 4.75 2.06
N THR A 227 32.57 3.90 1.06
CA THR A 227 33.62 3.56 0.07
C THR A 227 33.58 4.58 -1.08
N ASP A 228 34.73 5.17 -1.42
CA ASP A 228 34.92 6.27 -2.40
C ASP A 228 34.34 7.65 -1.99
N VAL A 229 34.59 8.09 -0.75
CA VAL A 229 34.30 9.46 -0.34
C VAL A 229 35.38 10.41 -0.90
N PRO A 230 35.03 11.51 -1.59
CA PRO A 230 36.01 12.49 -2.03
C PRO A 230 36.71 13.13 -0.82
N HIS A 231 38.05 13.07 -0.77
CA HIS A 231 38.82 13.79 0.23
C HIS A 231 38.92 15.27 -0.18
N PHE A 232 38.25 16.14 0.58
CA PHE A 232 38.41 17.58 0.44
C PHE A 232 39.57 18.03 1.34
N ASN A 233 40.64 18.58 0.74
CA ASN A 233 41.71 19.21 1.50
C ASN A 233 41.13 20.36 2.32
N THR A 234 41.32 20.31 3.63
CA THR A 234 40.93 21.41 4.52
C THR A 234 41.74 22.65 4.13
N PRO A 235 41.11 23.81 3.88
CA PRO A 235 41.86 25.01 3.54
C PRO A 235 42.79 25.34 4.71
N GLU A 236 44.08 25.47 4.44
CA GLU A 236 45.05 25.95 5.42
C GLU A 236 44.63 27.36 5.85
N VAL A 237 44.16 27.47 7.10
CA VAL A 237 43.91 28.76 7.73
C VAL A 237 45.27 29.43 7.89
N ARG A 238 45.61 30.34 6.96
CA ARG A 238 46.80 31.19 7.11
C ARG A 238 46.64 31.99 8.41
N ARG A 239 47.51 31.70 9.38
CA ARG A 239 47.66 32.48 10.62
C ARG A 239 48.26 33.85 10.32
#